data_AF-A0A8T9BIG1-F1
#
_entry.id   AF-A0A8T9BIG1-F1
#
_cell.length_a   1.000
_cell.length_b   1.000
_cell.length_c   1.000
_cell.angle_alpha   90.00
_cell.angle_beta   90.00
_cell.angle_gamma   90.00
#
_symmetry.space_group_name_H-M   'P 1'
#
loop_
_entity.id
_entity.type
_entity.pdbx_description
1 polymer ?
#
loop_
_entity_poly.entity_id
_entity_poly.type
_entity_poly.pdbx_seq_one_letter_code
_entity_poly.pdbx_strand_id
1 'polypeptide(L)'
;MSSASGPAHRSVANIRSPPTATANSGSPHTPLRTISSAFGSPSALRAEEDYVVIELGARYFRAGFAGDAVPKAVLDYGPEERRRAGDYRRWNIGYEKEWRKRIQGKDWGEAYELWRPDLRGLDLGLIGDKIDRAFREAFTKRLVLVLPSVLPLPLVSTVLDTLFTNYQPPTVSLMSAPALTTVAAGLRSALVVDIGWSETVISSIYEYREVQCTRSVRGTKMLGEEMFTMLVEAVDPTSLLERGDERGFGDKVRNILSFEECEEILTRMAWCKAGKKPEQRVASFGLTPVKEEDELRSSMRTMNISGDEAADPEISIPLRSTNPPQTLKLPFSKLAEPCEIALFGKGKLPQHLDDEELPIHLLVYRSLLKLPLDVRSICMSRIIFVGGGSNLPGLKGRILNEVAALIEQRGWDVVQGKAVDQFRNNPKIQRTRSRKADEGPAEVLRDGNLIPPGLLDQEPDPIENDLRREAKKNPPVVSGNLRAIDSLGAWTGGSLLSQLKIPAVSIIDRDQWIQQGPSGASRNGEVTVTTQRQSMGPGAFKSAAGDRSSWTLGLWG
;
A
#
# COMPACT_ATOMS: atom_id res chain seq x y z
N MET A 1 33.80 -36.72 54.88
CA MET A 1 32.49 -36.04 54.87
C MET A 1 32.58 -34.92 53.83
N SER A 2 32.15 -35.12 52.59
CA SER A 2 30.78 -35.32 52.07
C SER A 2 30.23 -34.01 51.50
N SER A 3 29.99 -34.03 50.19
CA SER A 3 29.67 -32.89 49.30
C SER A 3 28.18 -32.74 49.00
N ALA A 4 27.76 -31.49 48.68
CA ALA A 4 26.76 -31.12 47.67
C ALA A 4 27.00 -29.63 47.33
N SER A 5 27.04 -29.07 46.11
CA SER A 5 26.77 -29.46 44.71
C SER A 5 25.30 -29.51 44.22
N GLY A 6 25.03 -28.71 43.18
CA GLY A 6 23.77 -28.54 42.43
C GLY A 6 23.91 -27.34 41.45
N PRO A 7 23.38 -27.38 40.21
CA PRO A 7 24.19 -26.92 39.07
C PRO A 7 23.77 -25.62 38.37
N ALA A 8 24.72 -24.98 37.70
CA ALA A 8 24.48 -23.98 36.66
C ALA A 8 23.99 -24.64 35.35
N HIS A 9 23.12 -23.95 34.61
CA HIS A 9 22.57 -24.46 33.35
C HIS A 9 23.61 -24.50 32.21
N ARG A 10 23.57 -25.57 31.42
CA ARG A 10 24.56 -25.92 30.40
C ARG A 10 24.47 -25.04 29.15
N SER A 11 25.60 -24.45 28.74
CA SER A 11 25.89 -24.26 27.31
C SER A 11 26.31 -25.59 26.70
N VAL A 12 25.64 -26.04 25.64
CA VAL A 12 26.00 -27.27 24.91
C VAL A 12 26.79 -26.91 23.65
N ALA A 13 28.11 -26.80 23.80
CA ALA A 13 29.03 -26.74 22.67
C ALA A 13 29.47 -28.16 22.30
N ASN A 14 28.87 -28.74 21.26
CA ASN A 14 29.30 -30.03 20.71
C ASN A 14 30.41 -29.81 19.67
N ILE A 15 31.66 -29.81 20.13
CA ILE A 15 32.83 -29.90 19.25
C ILE A 15 32.96 -31.37 18.79
N ARG A 16 32.72 -31.63 17.50
CA ARG A 16 33.19 -32.85 16.84
C ARG A 16 34.30 -32.49 15.87
N SER A 17 35.53 -32.84 16.23
CA SER A 17 36.69 -32.77 15.34
C SER A 17 36.48 -33.67 14.11
N PRO A 18 36.80 -33.22 12.89
CA PRO A 18 36.82 -34.10 11.73
C PRO A 18 38.00 -35.10 11.84
N PRO A 19 37.84 -36.36 11.40
CA PRO A 19 38.96 -37.28 11.32
C PRO A 19 39.90 -36.87 10.18
N THR A 20 41.17 -36.63 10.51
CA THR A 20 42.24 -36.49 9.53
C THR A 20 42.50 -37.83 8.84
N ALA A 21 41.91 -38.02 7.66
CA ALA A 21 42.27 -39.13 6.78
C ALA A 21 43.57 -38.79 6.04
N THR A 22 44.66 -39.47 6.40
CA THR A 22 45.92 -39.42 5.66
C THR A 22 45.75 -40.06 4.29
N ALA A 23 46.23 -39.38 3.25
CA ALA A 23 46.20 -39.91 1.89
C ALA A 23 47.27 -40.98 1.71
N ASN A 24 46.86 -42.25 1.64
CA ASN A 24 47.68 -43.35 1.10
C ASN A 24 47.11 -43.81 -0.25
N SER A 25 48.01 -44.15 -1.16
CA SER A 25 47.74 -44.38 -2.57
C SER A 25 47.20 -45.79 -2.89
N GLY A 26 46.35 -45.87 -3.92
CA GLY A 26 46.25 -47.09 -4.74
C GLY A 26 44.98 -47.95 -4.62
N SER A 27 43.80 -47.43 -4.97
CA SER A 27 42.71 -48.22 -5.59
C SER A 27 41.60 -47.32 -6.15
N PRO A 28 40.97 -47.66 -7.30
CA PRO A 28 39.86 -46.88 -7.84
C PRO A 28 38.53 -47.28 -7.19
N HIS A 29 37.99 -46.41 -6.32
CA HIS A 29 36.62 -46.56 -5.81
C HIS A 29 35.73 -45.39 -6.26
N THR A 30 34.51 -45.74 -6.67
CA THR A 30 33.44 -44.80 -7.04
C THR A 30 33.09 -43.87 -5.89
N PRO A 31 32.84 -42.57 -6.14
CA PRO A 31 32.53 -41.61 -5.09
C PRO A 31 31.25 -41.99 -4.35
N LEU A 32 31.33 -42.05 -3.02
CA LEU A 32 30.18 -42.27 -2.15
C LEU A 32 29.18 -41.12 -2.30
N ARG A 33 28.05 -41.40 -2.94
CA ARG A 33 26.94 -40.45 -3.06
C ARG A 33 26.39 -40.18 -1.66
N THR A 34 26.57 -38.96 -1.15
CA THR A 34 26.01 -38.53 0.13
C THR A 34 24.48 -38.56 0.04
N ILE A 35 23.86 -39.60 0.59
CA ILE A 35 22.40 -39.66 0.72
C ILE A 35 22.04 -38.79 1.93
N SER A 36 21.62 -37.56 1.69
CA SER A 36 21.03 -36.71 2.73
C SER A 36 19.77 -37.40 3.28
N SER A 37 19.77 -37.68 4.58
CA SER A 37 18.69 -38.42 5.25
C SER A 37 17.42 -37.56 5.34
N ALA A 38 16.42 -37.86 4.51
CA ALA A 38 15.14 -37.14 4.43
C ALA A 38 14.19 -37.35 5.64
N PHE A 39 14.71 -37.79 6.80
CA PHE A 39 13.92 -38.16 7.99
C PHE A 39 14.46 -37.53 9.29
N GLY A 40 15.10 -36.35 9.20
CA GLY A 40 15.23 -35.46 10.36
C GLY A 40 13.95 -34.64 10.55
N SER A 41 13.50 -34.43 11.79
CA SER A 41 12.35 -33.56 12.07
C SER A 41 12.57 -32.15 11.47
N PRO A 42 11.58 -31.52 10.81
CA PRO A 42 11.81 -30.35 9.95
C PRO A 42 12.25 -29.06 10.67
N SER A 43 12.34 -29.07 12.01
CA SER A 43 12.59 -27.91 12.85
C SER A 43 14.08 -27.63 13.08
N ALA A 44 14.95 -28.64 13.06
CA ALA A 44 16.36 -28.47 13.42
C ALA A 44 17.22 -27.82 12.32
N LEU A 45 16.87 -28.04 11.05
CA LEU A 45 17.56 -27.43 9.90
C LEU A 45 17.01 -26.05 9.52
N ARG A 46 15.88 -25.61 10.09
CA ARG A 46 15.34 -24.25 9.90
C ARG A 46 16.03 -23.23 10.79
N ALA A 47 16.20 -23.57 12.07
CA ALA A 47 16.68 -22.68 13.14
C ALA A 47 18.03 -21.95 12.90
N GLU A 48 18.84 -22.36 11.92
CA GLU A 48 20.10 -21.69 11.59
C GLU A 48 19.98 -20.61 10.51
N GLU A 49 18.89 -20.59 9.72
CA GLU A 49 18.70 -19.70 8.56
C GLU A 49 17.38 -18.89 8.58
N ASP A 50 16.58 -18.98 9.64
CA ASP A 50 15.26 -18.34 9.72
C ASP A 50 15.36 -16.80 9.68
N TYR A 51 14.78 -16.22 8.61
CA TYR A 51 14.53 -14.78 8.50
C TYR A 51 13.25 -14.44 9.27
N VAL A 52 13.28 -13.35 10.04
CA VAL A 52 12.05 -12.76 10.60
C VAL A 52 11.61 -11.62 9.71
N VAL A 53 10.37 -11.73 9.24
CA VAL A 53 9.71 -10.78 8.35
C VAL A 53 8.82 -9.88 9.18
N ILE A 54 8.97 -8.57 8.99
CA ILE A 54 8.33 -7.54 9.80
C ILE A 54 7.72 -6.49 8.89
N GLU A 55 6.41 -6.29 8.97
CA GLU A 55 5.70 -5.22 8.29
C GLU A 55 5.43 -4.09 9.27
N LEU A 56 5.94 -2.90 8.94
CA LEU A 56 5.70 -1.68 9.71
C LEU A 56 4.67 -0.81 8.99
N GLY A 57 3.49 -0.66 9.60
CA GLY A 57 2.49 0.32 9.18
C GLY A 57 2.32 1.43 10.22
N ALA A 58 1.70 2.55 9.82
CA ALA A 58 1.45 3.69 10.70
C ALA A 58 0.57 3.36 11.93
N ARG A 59 -0.11 2.20 11.92
CA ARG A 59 -1.06 1.78 12.95
C ARG A 59 -0.86 0.36 13.49
N TYR A 60 -0.30 -0.53 12.68
CA TYR A 60 -0.09 -1.93 13.05
C TYR A 60 1.35 -2.36 12.76
N PHE A 61 1.88 -3.16 13.67
CA PHE A 61 3.09 -3.95 13.57
C PHE A 61 2.70 -5.38 13.23
N ARG A 62 3.35 -6.02 12.25
CA ARG A 62 3.16 -7.46 11.97
C ARG A 62 4.50 -8.16 11.91
N ALA A 63 4.66 -9.28 12.61
CA ALA A 63 5.90 -10.04 12.64
C ALA A 63 5.67 -11.55 12.61
N GLY A 64 6.64 -12.29 12.06
CA GLY A 64 6.67 -13.76 12.05
C GLY A 64 7.88 -14.29 11.29
N PHE A 65 7.95 -15.60 11.09
CA PHE A 65 9.06 -16.25 10.39
C PHE A 65 8.79 -16.35 8.89
N ALA A 66 9.84 -16.35 8.09
CA ALA A 66 9.76 -16.67 6.67
C ALA A 66 9.23 -18.11 6.46
N GLY A 67 8.36 -18.27 5.46
CA GLY A 67 7.71 -19.54 5.14
C GLY A 67 6.39 -19.79 5.89
N ASP A 68 6.05 -18.97 6.89
CA ASP A 68 4.72 -18.96 7.48
C ASP A 68 3.71 -18.24 6.57
N ALA A 69 2.47 -18.75 6.55
CA ALA A 69 1.40 -18.22 5.70
C ALA A 69 0.73 -16.94 6.25
N VAL A 70 0.87 -16.68 7.55
CA VAL A 70 0.29 -15.54 8.28
C VAL A 70 1.27 -15.04 9.35
N PRO A 71 1.26 -13.75 9.71
CA PRO A 71 2.10 -13.23 10.79
C PRO A 71 1.75 -13.91 12.13
N LYS A 72 2.76 -14.14 12.97
CA LYS A 72 2.61 -14.71 14.31
C LYS A 72 2.14 -13.69 15.34
N ALA A 73 2.58 -12.45 15.17
CA ALA A 73 2.19 -11.31 16.00
C ALA A 73 1.61 -10.21 15.12
N VAL A 74 0.47 -9.66 15.55
CA VAL A 74 -0.10 -8.42 15.05
C VAL A 74 -0.36 -7.55 16.27
N LEU A 75 0.33 -6.43 16.38
CA LEU A 75 0.20 -5.47 17.47
C LEU A 75 -0.24 -4.13 16.89
N ASP A 76 -1.06 -3.37 17.61
CA ASP A 76 -1.38 -1.99 17.30
C ASP A 76 -0.50 -1.01 18.10
N TYR A 77 -0.62 0.29 17.82
CA TYR A 77 0.16 1.33 18.50
C TYR A 77 -0.68 2.15 19.51
N GLY A 78 -1.65 1.51 20.16
CA GLY A 78 -2.55 2.11 21.14
C GLY A 78 -1.88 2.60 22.44
N PRO A 79 -2.66 3.24 23.34
CA PRO A 79 -2.19 3.65 24.66
C PRO A 79 -1.86 2.48 25.59
N GLU A 80 -2.43 1.30 25.33
CA GLU A 80 -2.36 0.16 26.22
C GLU A 80 -0.99 -0.55 26.10
N GLU A 81 -0.49 -0.63 24.87
CA GLU A 81 0.81 -1.13 24.40
C GLU A 81 1.92 -0.14 24.78
N ARG A 82 1.56 1.15 24.91
CA ARG A 82 2.45 2.21 25.42
C ARG A 82 2.72 2.14 26.93
N ARG A 83 2.19 1.16 27.67
CA ARG A 83 2.53 0.94 29.08
C ARG A 83 3.93 0.34 29.31
N ARG A 84 4.44 0.51 30.53
CA ARG A 84 5.65 -0.19 31.01
C ARG A 84 5.27 -1.58 31.52
N ALA A 85 6.20 -2.54 31.41
CA ALA A 85 6.02 -3.85 32.06
C ALA A 85 5.80 -3.67 33.57
N GLY A 86 4.81 -4.37 34.13
CA GLY A 86 4.37 -4.20 35.52
C GLY A 86 3.39 -3.05 35.78
N ASP A 87 2.92 -2.34 34.75
CA ASP A 87 1.88 -1.31 34.90
C ASP A 87 0.48 -1.96 34.94
N TYR A 88 0.04 -2.31 36.14
CA TYR A 88 -1.24 -2.98 36.38
C TYR A 88 -2.47 -2.05 36.35
N ARG A 89 -2.33 -0.76 35.99
CA ARG A 89 -3.43 0.22 36.03
C ARG A 89 -4.68 -0.20 35.23
N ARG A 90 -4.54 -1.05 34.21
CA ARG A 90 -5.66 -1.64 33.46
C ARG A 90 -6.68 -2.38 34.33
N TRP A 91 -6.23 -2.93 35.47
CA TRP A 91 -7.05 -3.68 36.41
C TRP A 91 -7.63 -2.81 37.53
N ASN A 92 -7.36 -1.51 37.54
CA ASN A 92 -7.96 -0.60 38.52
C ASN A 92 -9.45 -0.43 38.25
N ILE A 93 -10.25 -0.40 39.32
CA ILE A 93 -11.69 -0.14 39.24
C ILE A 93 -11.92 1.23 38.60
N GLY A 94 -12.71 1.27 37.52
CA GLY A 94 -13.00 2.49 36.79
C GLY A 94 -11.98 2.89 35.72
N TYR A 95 -10.92 2.10 35.48
CA TYR A 95 -9.90 2.39 34.46
C TYR A 95 -10.51 2.73 33.09
N GLU A 96 -11.47 1.94 32.63
CA GLU A 96 -12.21 2.16 31.38
C GLU A 96 -12.86 3.54 31.31
N LYS A 97 -13.35 4.09 32.43
CA LYS A 97 -14.00 5.41 32.51
C LYS A 97 -13.02 6.58 32.51
N GLU A 98 -11.75 6.31 32.84
CA GLU A 98 -10.67 7.32 32.86
C GLU A 98 -10.05 7.58 31.48
N TRP A 99 -10.58 6.99 30.41
CA TRP A 99 -10.07 7.15 29.03
C TRP A 99 -9.88 8.63 28.62
N ARG A 100 -10.78 9.52 29.07
CA ARG A 100 -10.71 10.98 28.89
C ARG A 100 -9.37 11.58 29.34
N LYS A 101 -8.80 11.09 30.45
CA LYS A 101 -7.48 11.53 30.96
C LYS A 101 -6.31 11.06 30.07
N ARG A 102 -6.48 9.98 29.30
CA ARG A 102 -5.44 9.41 28.41
C ARG A 102 -5.30 10.18 27.09
N ILE A 103 -6.40 10.82 26.65
CA ILE A 103 -6.51 11.51 25.35
C ILE A 103 -6.43 13.03 25.43
N GLN A 104 -6.47 13.63 26.62
CA GLN A 104 -6.48 15.09 26.80
C GLN A 104 -5.30 15.75 26.07
N GLY A 105 -5.60 16.79 25.27
CA GLY A 105 -4.62 17.54 24.49
C GLY A 105 -4.05 16.84 23.25
N LYS A 106 -4.66 15.74 22.79
CA LYS A 106 -4.28 15.04 21.54
C LYS A 106 -5.40 15.10 20.51
N ASP A 107 -5.02 14.99 19.24
CA ASP A 107 -5.98 14.84 18.15
C ASP A 107 -6.56 13.43 18.06
N TRP A 108 -7.70 13.32 17.39
CA TRP A 108 -8.38 12.04 17.19
C TRP A 108 -7.42 11.04 16.53
N GLY A 109 -7.38 9.81 17.06
CA GLY A 109 -6.47 8.75 16.58
C GLY A 109 -4.98 8.91 16.89
N GLU A 110 -4.50 10.05 17.39
CA GLU A 110 -3.07 10.30 17.68
C GLU A 110 -2.46 9.31 18.68
N ALA A 111 -3.27 8.93 19.67
CA ALA A 111 -2.83 8.00 20.70
C ALA A 111 -2.74 6.53 20.21
N TYR A 112 -3.12 6.26 18.94
CA TYR A 112 -3.20 4.92 18.33
C TYR A 112 -2.35 4.78 17.05
N GLU A 113 -1.57 5.82 16.69
CA GLU A 113 -0.65 5.81 15.54
C GLU A 113 0.83 5.84 15.96
N LEU A 114 1.68 5.16 15.19
CA LEU A 114 3.13 5.18 15.35
C LEU A 114 3.69 6.51 14.84
N TRP A 115 3.34 6.87 13.59
CA TRP A 115 3.78 8.07 12.88
C TRP A 115 2.64 8.73 12.10
N ARG A 116 2.87 9.97 11.66
CA ARG A 116 2.02 10.76 10.75
C ARG A 116 2.76 11.00 9.42
N PRO A 117 2.07 11.32 8.31
CA PRO A 117 2.73 11.77 7.08
C PRO A 117 3.50 13.09 7.26
N ASP A 118 2.99 13.98 8.12
CA ASP A 118 3.71 15.15 8.59
C ASP A 118 4.53 14.81 9.85
N LEU A 119 5.84 14.96 9.76
CA LEU A 119 6.79 14.68 10.84
C LEU A 119 7.16 15.94 11.66
N ARG A 120 6.64 17.11 11.30
CA ARG A 120 6.95 18.37 12.00
C ARG A 120 6.38 18.32 13.42
N GLY A 121 7.25 18.52 14.42
CA GLY A 121 6.89 18.43 15.84
C GLY A 121 6.68 17.01 16.37
N LEU A 122 6.94 15.97 15.55
CA LEU A 122 6.85 14.59 15.99
C LEU A 122 8.20 14.12 16.58
N ASP A 123 8.16 13.61 17.80
CA ASP A 123 9.35 13.07 18.47
C ASP A 123 9.74 11.70 17.89
N LEU A 124 10.80 11.70 17.08
CA LEU A 124 11.37 10.49 16.48
C LEU A 124 11.96 9.53 17.53
N GLY A 125 12.46 10.03 18.66
CA GLY A 125 12.93 9.20 19.77
C GLY A 125 11.79 8.36 20.36
N LEU A 126 10.62 8.97 20.54
CA LEU A 126 9.42 8.26 20.96
C LEU A 126 8.92 7.23 19.93
N ILE A 127 9.16 7.44 18.63
CA ILE A 127 8.91 6.42 17.59
C ILE A 127 9.88 5.25 17.78
N GLY A 128 11.17 5.52 17.99
CA GLY A 128 12.17 4.51 18.32
C GLY A 128 11.79 3.68 19.55
N ASP A 129 11.37 4.32 20.65
CA ASP A 129 10.89 3.65 21.86
C ASP A 129 9.65 2.75 21.64
N LYS A 130 8.72 3.18 20.77
CA LYS A 130 7.54 2.37 20.38
C LYS A 130 7.95 1.16 19.53
N ILE A 131 8.86 1.36 18.57
CA ILE A 131 9.40 0.29 17.72
C ILE A 131 10.15 -0.71 18.60
N ASP A 132 11.08 -0.23 19.43
CA ASP A 132 11.80 -1.06 20.39
C ASP A 132 10.84 -1.91 21.21
N ARG A 133 9.76 -1.33 21.75
CA ARG A 133 8.78 -2.11 22.51
C ARG A 133 8.08 -3.19 21.70
N ALA A 134 7.66 -2.89 20.47
CA ALA A 134 7.06 -3.89 19.57
C ALA A 134 8.04 -5.02 19.21
N PHE A 135 9.35 -4.75 19.25
CA PHE A 135 10.41 -5.71 18.96
C PHE A 135 10.93 -6.50 20.17
N ARG A 136 10.54 -6.18 21.42
CA ARG A 136 11.12 -6.76 22.66
C ARG A 136 10.97 -8.28 22.87
N GLU A 137 10.36 -8.98 21.91
CA GLU A 137 10.19 -10.43 21.89
C GLU A 137 10.89 -11.10 20.68
N ALA A 138 11.46 -10.33 19.75
CA ALA A 138 12.03 -10.81 18.48
C ALA A 138 13.57 -10.97 18.53
N PHE A 139 14.04 -12.13 19.00
CA PHE A 139 15.47 -12.49 18.98
C PHE A 139 15.87 -13.28 17.72
N THR A 140 16.36 -12.62 16.65
CA THR A 140 16.83 -13.33 15.44
C THR A 140 18.00 -12.66 14.70
N LYS A 141 18.75 -13.48 13.95
CA LYS A 141 19.99 -13.10 13.25
C LYS A 141 19.82 -12.41 11.89
N ARG A 142 18.63 -12.42 11.27
CA ARG A 142 18.37 -11.73 9.99
C ARG A 142 16.95 -11.17 9.96
N LEU A 143 16.84 -9.88 9.65
CA LEU A 143 15.56 -9.16 9.61
C LEU A 143 15.23 -8.72 8.19
N VAL A 144 13.97 -8.89 7.80
CA VAL A 144 13.39 -8.34 6.58
C VAL A 144 12.31 -7.34 6.96
N LEU A 145 12.53 -6.08 6.63
CA LEU A 145 11.57 -5.00 6.86
C LEU A 145 10.75 -4.77 5.59
N VAL A 146 9.44 -4.94 5.72
CA VAL A 146 8.44 -4.60 4.72
C VAL A 146 7.94 -3.19 5.04
N LEU A 147 8.29 -2.23 4.17
CA LEU A 147 8.04 -0.80 4.38
C LEU A 147 7.18 -0.22 3.24
N PRO A 148 6.32 0.78 3.51
CA PRO A 148 5.68 1.57 2.47
C PRO A 148 6.72 2.28 1.60
N SER A 149 6.52 2.30 0.28
CA SER A 149 7.48 2.92 -0.66
C SER A 149 7.66 4.43 -0.48
N VAL A 150 6.72 5.11 0.18
CA VAL A 150 6.73 6.57 0.41
C VAL A 150 7.17 6.93 1.84
N LEU A 151 7.74 5.97 2.60
CA LEU A 151 8.16 6.22 3.98
C LEU A 151 9.34 7.21 4.03
N PRO A 152 9.21 8.38 4.71
CA PRO A 152 10.28 9.37 4.73
C PRO A 152 11.58 8.86 5.36
N LEU A 153 12.73 9.26 4.80
CA LEU A 153 14.07 8.90 5.28
C LEU A 153 14.26 9.07 6.80
N PRO A 154 13.79 10.14 7.49
CA PRO A 154 13.92 10.23 8.94
C PRO A 154 13.28 9.09 9.72
N LEU A 155 12.14 8.53 9.25
CA LEU A 155 11.52 7.35 9.85
C LEU A 155 12.32 6.09 9.54
N VAL A 156 12.81 5.93 8.30
CA VAL A 156 13.64 4.79 7.90
C VAL A 156 14.92 4.74 8.73
N SER A 157 15.60 5.87 8.90
CA SER A 157 16.76 5.99 9.80
C SER A 157 16.40 5.66 11.25
N THR A 158 15.32 6.23 11.79
CA THR A 158 14.85 5.94 13.16
C THR A 158 14.61 4.44 13.40
N VAL A 159 13.98 3.76 12.42
CA VAL A 159 13.78 2.30 12.45
C VAL A 159 15.13 1.59 12.47
N LEU A 160 16.02 1.88 11.53
CA LEU A 160 17.32 1.20 11.41
C LEU A 160 18.24 1.46 12.61
N ASP A 161 18.31 2.69 13.11
CA ASP A 161 19.05 3.06 14.32
C ASP A 161 18.57 2.28 15.53
N THR A 162 17.25 2.21 15.74
CA THR A 162 16.63 1.42 16.83
C THR A 162 17.04 -0.06 16.73
N LEU A 163 17.01 -0.63 15.52
CA LEU A 163 17.31 -2.05 15.31
C LEU A 163 18.79 -2.37 15.47
N PHE A 164 19.68 -1.63 14.82
CA PHE A 164 21.13 -1.87 14.88
C PHE A 164 21.73 -1.55 16.27
N THR A 165 21.09 -0.66 17.04
CA THR A 165 21.51 -0.35 18.41
C THR A 165 21.03 -1.40 19.40
N ASN A 166 19.72 -1.67 19.44
CA ASN A 166 19.09 -2.46 20.50
C ASN A 166 19.09 -3.97 20.21
N TYR A 167 18.82 -4.37 18.97
CA TYR A 167 18.65 -5.78 18.56
C TYR A 167 19.90 -6.36 17.91
N GLN A 168 20.79 -5.49 17.44
CA GLN A 168 22.10 -5.85 16.91
C GLN A 168 22.09 -6.88 15.76
N PRO A 169 21.11 -6.87 14.83
CA PRO A 169 21.12 -7.78 13.68
C PRO A 169 22.37 -7.49 12.83
N PRO A 170 23.08 -8.52 12.32
CA PRO A 170 24.21 -8.30 11.42
C PRO A 170 23.79 -7.62 10.11
N THR A 171 22.60 -7.94 9.60
CA THR A 171 22.05 -7.37 8.36
C THR A 171 20.54 -7.13 8.48
N VAL A 172 20.07 -6.06 7.82
CA VAL A 172 18.65 -5.75 7.62
C VAL A 172 18.36 -5.62 6.13
N SER A 173 17.33 -6.30 5.64
CA SER A 173 16.88 -6.24 4.24
C SER A 173 15.60 -5.40 4.12
N LEU A 174 15.57 -4.39 3.24
CA LEU A 174 14.37 -3.58 3.01
C LEU A 174 13.61 -4.04 1.76
N MET A 175 12.29 -4.24 1.89
CA MET A 175 11.39 -4.65 0.80
C MET A 175 10.15 -3.75 0.72
N SER A 176 9.72 -3.45 -0.52
CA SER A 176 8.59 -2.55 -0.79
C SER A 176 7.26 -3.26 -0.58
N ALA A 177 6.41 -2.70 0.29
CA ALA A 177 5.09 -3.24 0.58
C ALA A 177 4.17 -3.44 -0.65
N PRO A 178 4.03 -2.48 -1.60
CA PRO A 178 3.22 -2.72 -2.80
C PRO A 178 3.83 -3.75 -3.77
N ALA A 179 5.16 -3.82 -3.88
CA ALA A 179 5.81 -4.88 -4.66
C ALA A 179 5.54 -6.28 -4.06
N LEU A 180 5.68 -6.42 -2.74
CA LEU A 180 5.37 -7.67 -2.04
C LEU A 180 3.87 -8.02 -2.07
N THR A 181 2.99 -7.03 -2.01
CA THR A 181 1.54 -7.22 -2.19
C THR A 181 1.21 -7.78 -3.58
N THR A 182 1.94 -7.36 -4.61
CA THR A 182 1.81 -7.88 -5.99
C THR A 182 2.28 -9.32 -6.09
N VAL A 183 3.41 -9.66 -5.45
CA VAL A 183 3.92 -11.04 -5.32
C VAL A 183 2.93 -11.93 -4.57
N ALA A 184 2.34 -11.44 -3.48
CA ALA A 184 1.37 -12.16 -2.65
C ALA A 184 0.02 -12.44 -3.36
N ALA A 185 -0.26 -11.74 -4.47
CA ALA A 185 -1.37 -12.04 -5.38
C ALA A 185 -0.98 -13.01 -6.52
N GLY A 186 0.28 -13.48 -6.57
CA GLY A 186 0.79 -14.31 -7.66
C GLY A 186 1.05 -13.56 -8.97
N LEU A 187 1.22 -12.23 -8.91
CA LEU A 187 1.34 -11.35 -10.08
C LEU A 187 2.74 -10.74 -10.22
N ARG A 188 3.06 -10.28 -11.44
CA ARG A 188 4.28 -9.50 -11.74
C ARG A 188 4.03 -7.99 -11.82
N SER A 189 2.81 -7.63 -12.21
CA SER A 189 2.39 -6.27 -12.52
C SER A 189 0.94 -6.08 -12.08
N ALA A 190 0.64 -5.00 -11.38
CA ALA A 190 -0.66 -4.71 -10.76
C ALA A 190 -0.77 -3.22 -10.41
N LEU A 191 -2.00 -2.73 -10.21
CA LEU A 191 -2.26 -1.47 -9.51
C LEU A 191 -2.58 -1.78 -8.05
N VAL A 192 -1.68 -1.45 -7.12
CA VAL A 192 -1.94 -1.63 -5.68
C VAL A 192 -2.56 -0.37 -5.12
N VAL A 193 -3.76 -0.49 -4.55
CA VAL A 193 -4.51 0.56 -3.85
C VAL A 193 -4.52 0.20 -2.37
N ASP A 194 -3.61 0.80 -1.61
CA ASP A 194 -3.48 0.62 -0.16
C ASP A 194 -4.30 1.69 0.57
N ILE A 195 -5.44 1.31 1.13
CA ILE A 195 -6.34 2.18 1.90
C ILE A 195 -5.91 2.11 3.37
N GLY A 196 -4.83 2.83 3.67
CA GLY A 196 -4.12 2.82 4.94
C GLY A 196 -4.80 3.65 6.05
N TRP A 197 -4.03 3.97 7.09
CA TRP A 197 -4.48 4.78 8.22
C TRP A 197 -4.57 6.26 7.84
N SER A 198 -3.42 6.91 7.65
CA SER A 198 -3.33 8.35 7.44
C SER A 198 -3.49 8.79 5.98
N GLU A 199 -3.38 7.85 5.04
CA GLU A 199 -3.41 8.11 3.60
C GLU A 199 -3.88 6.86 2.83
N THR A 200 -4.42 7.05 1.64
CA THR A 200 -4.58 6.02 0.61
C THR A 200 -3.45 6.18 -0.40
N VAL A 201 -2.64 5.14 -0.62
CA VAL A 201 -1.53 5.14 -1.58
C VAL A 201 -1.86 4.24 -2.76
N ILE A 202 -1.58 4.72 -3.96
CA ILE A 202 -1.72 3.97 -5.22
C ILE A 202 -0.35 3.83 -5.88
N SER A 203 0.14 2.60 -5.89
CA SER A 203 1.43 2.20 -6.48
C SER A 203 1.19 1.30 -7.69
N SER A 204 1.67 1.75 -8.84
CA SER A 204 1.62 1.01 -10.11
C SER A 204 2.90 0.16 -10.24
N ILE A 205 2.74 -1.16 -10.13
CA ILE A 205 3.84 -2.13 -10.24
C ILE A 205 3.85 -2.73 -11.66
N TYR A 206 5.02 -2.77 -12.29
CA TYR A 206 5.26 -3.42 -13.57
C TYR A 206 6.55 -4.24 -13.52
N GLU A 207 6.46 -5.54 -13.81
CA GLU A 207 7.58 -6.51 -13.71
C GLU A 207 8.38 -6.36 -12.40
N TYR A 208 7.64 -6.37 -11.30
CA TYR A 208 8.09 -6.20 -9.90
C TYR A 208 8.75 -4.84 -9.56
N ARG A 209 8.77 -3.87 -10.48
CA ARG A 209 9.26 -2.51 -10.23
C ARG A 209 8.10 -1.54 -10.06
N GLU A 210 8.21 -0.63 -9.11
CA GLU A 210 7.27 0.48 -8.97
C GLU A 210 7.57 1.54 -10.04
N VAL A 211 6.60 1.78 -10.92
CA VAL A 211 6.72 2.73 -12.05
C VAL A 211 6.18 4.10 -11.67
N GLN A 212 5.14 4.14 -10.85
CA GLN A 212 4.41 5.35 -10.52
C GLN A 212 3.74 5.20 -9.17
N CYS A 213 3.91 6.21 -8.31
CA CYS A 213 3.24 6.32 -7.02
C CYS A 213 2.41 7.62 -6.96
N THR A 214 1.30 7.56 -6.22
CA THR A 214 0.34 8.65 -5.99
C THR A 214 -0.33 8.39 -4.66
N ARG A 215 -0.80 9.44 -3.97
CA ARG A 215 -1.50 9.28 -2.70
C ARG A 215 -2.64 10.27 -2.54
N SER A 216 -3.45 10.06 -1.51
CA SER A 216 -4.27 11.10 -0.90
C SER A 216 -4.32 10.92 0.62
N VAL A 217 -4.43 12.02 1.37
CA VAL A 217 -4.68 12.02 2.83
C VAL A 217 -6.03 11.39 3.24
N ARG A 218 -6.88 11.03 2.27
CA ARG A 218 -8.12 10.28 2.50
C ARG A 218 -7.84 8.82 2.86
N GLY A 219 -7.50 8.59 4.13
CA GLY A 219 -7.33 7.25 4.73
C GLY A 219 -8.44 6.86 5.70
N THR A 220 -8.26 5.73 6.38
CA THR A 220 -9.21 5.23 7.41
C THR A 220 -9.26 6.10 8.67
N LYS A 221 -8.26 6.94 8.93
CA LYS A 221 -8.30 7.94 9.99
C LYS A 221 -9.44 8.95 9.76
N MET A 222 -9.49 9.57 8.58
CA MET A 222 -10.57 10.48 8.19
C MET A 222 -11.93 9.78 8.22
N LEU A 223 -12.02 8.52 7.79
CA LEU A 223 -13.25 7.73 7.88
C LEU A 223 -13.74 7.55 9.34
N GLY A 224 -12.81 7.34 10.26
CA GLY A 224 -13.12 7.25 11.69
C GLY A 224 -13.46 8.59 12.33
N GLU A 225 -12.87 9.70 11.89
CA GLU A 225 -13.21 11.07 12.31
C GLU A 225 -14.64 11.45 11.86
N GLU A 226 -15.04 11.11 10.63
CA GLU A 226 -16.40 11.31 10.14
C GLU A 226 -17.42 10.39 10.85
N MET A 227 -17.05 9.13 11.13
CA MET A 227 -17.89 8.21 11.91
C MET A 227 -18.06 8.72 13.35
N PHE A 228 -16.98 9.18 13.98
CA PHE A 228 -17.00 9.78 15.31
C PHE A 228 -17.94 10.99 15.35
N THR A 229 -17.82 11.89 14.37
CA THR A 229 -18.64 13.10 14.26
C THR A 229 -20.13 12.74 14.12
N MET A 230 -20.47 11.81 13.21
CA MET A 230 -21.85 11.34 13.01
C MET A 230 -22.44 10.69 14.29
N LEU A 231 -21.65 9.87 15.01
CA LEU A 231 -22.09 9.25 16.26
C LEU A 231 -22.30 10.30 17.37
N VAL A 232 -21.44 11.32 17.46
CA VAL A 232 -21.58 12.40 18.44
C VAL A 232 -22.79 13.29 18.11
N GLU A 233 -23.01 13.66 16.85
CA GLU A 233 -24.22 14.38 16.42
C GLU A 233 -25.52 13.65 16.80
N ALA A 234 -25.51 12.32 16.68
CA ALA A 234 -26.66 11.49 17.00
C ALA A 234 -26.84 11.30 18.52
N VAL A 235 -25.76 11.40 19.30
CA VAL A 235 -25.75 11.33 20.78
C VAL A 235 -26.20 12.64 21.42
N ASP A 236 -25.67 13.77 20.95
CA ASP A 236 -25.99 15.11 21.42
C ASP A 236 -26.05 16.08 20.21
N PRO A 237 -27.24 16.31 19.65
CA PRO A 237 -27.41 17.23 18.52
C PRO A 237 -27.07 18.69 18.81
N THR A 238 -27.00 19.08 20.10
CA THR A 238 -26.63 20.44 20.51
C THR A 238 -25.12 20.62 20.59
N SER A 239 -24.37 19.53 20.81
CA SER A 239 -22.91 19.56 20.96
C SER A 239 -22.17 20.17 19.76
N LEU A 240 -22.72 20.15 18.54
CA LEU A 240 -22.10 20.76 17.37
C LEU A 240 -22.51 22.23 17.08
N LEU A 241 -23.51 22.77 17.79
CA LEU A 241 -24.04 24.11 17.51
C LEU A 241 -23.30 25.22 18.28
N GLU A 242 -22.66 24.92 19.41
CA GLU A 242 -21.88 25.88 20.22
C GLU A 242 -20.50 26.22 19.62
N ARG A 243 -20.41 26.43 18.30
CA ARG A 243 -19.17 26.63 17.53
C ARG A 243 -18.53 28.02 17.73
N GLY A 244 -18.43 28.46 18.98
CA GLY A 244 -17.93 29.80 19.36
C GLY A 244 -16.48 29.85 19.86
N ASP A 245 -15.89 28.72 20.29
CA ASP A 245 -14.58 28.71 20.95
C ASP A 245 -13.76 27.45 20.59
N GLU A 246 -13.02 27.50 19.48
CA GLU A 246 -12.55 26.33 18.72
C GLU A 246 -11.76 25.29 19.53
N ARG A 247 -10.94 25.71 20.51
CA ARG A 247 -10.08 24.78 21.26
C ARG A 247 -10.83 24.08 22.41
N GLY A 248 -11.60 24.83 23.19
CA GLY A 248 -12.37 24.27 24.32
C GLY A 248 -13.54 23.42 23.85
N PHE A 249 -14.13 23.78 22.71
CA PHE A 249 -15.19 23.02 22.04
C PHE A 249 -14.71 21.66 21.55
N GLY A 250 -13.56 21.60 20.87
CA GLY A 250 -12.96 20.35 20.40
C GLY A 250 -12.74 19.34 21.53
N ASP A 251 -12.20 19.79 22.66
CA ASP A 251 -12.01 18.93 23.84
C ASP A 251 -13.32 18.45 24.47
N LYS A 252 -14.38 19.27 24.52
CA LYS A 252 -15.72 18.81 24.98
C LYS A 252 -16.25 17.68 24.09
N VAL A 253 -16.27 17.90 22.78
CA VAL A 253 -16.75 16.95 21.77
C VAL A 253 -15.95 15.65 21.81
N ARG A 254 -14.61 15.73 21.88
CA ARG A 254 -13.68 14.58 22.00
C ARG A 254 -13.89 13.74 23.26
N ASN A 255 -14.56 14.26 24.29
CA ASN A 255 -14.83 13.56 25.56
C ASN A 255 -16.19 12.84 25.62
N ILE A 256 -17.00 12.90 24.55
CA ILE A 256 -18.34 12.27 24.51
C ILE A 256 -18.24 10.74 24.33
N LEU A 257 -17.52 10.30 23.31
CA LEU A 257 -17.40 8.90 22.85
C LEU A 257 -15.91 8.49 22.82
N SER A 258 -15.57 7.27 23.26
CA SER A 258 -14.18 6.82 23.20
C SER A 258 -13.74 6.43 21.78
N PHE A 259 -12.44 6.54 21.53
CA PHE A 259 -11.84 6.13 20.25
C PHE A 259 -12.06 4.63 19.99
N GLU A 260 -11.82 3.78 20.99
CA GLU A 260 -11.96 2.33 20.88
C GLU A 260 -13.40 1.90 20.57
N GLU A 261 -14.40 2.56 21.16
CA GLU A 261 -15.82 2.27 20.91
C GLU A 261 -16.25 2.76 19.52
N CYS A 262 -15.78 3.94 19.09
CA CYS A 262 -15.99 4.43 17.73
C CYS A 262 -15.38 3.49 16.67
N GLU A 263 -14.16 2.99 16.90
CA GLU A 263 -13.52 2.02 16.01
C GLU A 263 -14.26 0.69 15.96
N GLU A 264 -14.74 0.18 17.10
CA GLU A 264 -15.52 -1.06 17.12
C GLU A 264 -16.77 -0.92 16.24
N ILE A 265 -17.51 0.19 16.39
CA ILE A 265 -18.69 0.51 15.59
C ILE A 265 -18.33 0.65 14.11
N LEU A 266 -17.25 1.38 13.78
CA LEU A 266 -16.76 1.52 12.41
C LEU A 266 -16.46 0.15 11.78
N THR A 267 -15.70 -0.69 12.48
CA THR A 267 -15.23 -1.99 11.98
C THR A 267 -16.37 -2.99 11.82
N ARG A 268 -17.39 -2.94 12.68
CA ARG A 268 -18.50 -3.91 12.70
C ARG A 268 -19.71 -3.48 11.88
N MET A 269 -19.92 -2.17 11.68
CA MET A 269 -21.19 -1.64 11.17
C MET A 269 -21.06 -0.68 9.98
N ALA A 270 -19.88 -0.11 9.71
CA ALA A 270 -19.72 0.77 8.55
C ALA A 270 -19.80 0.00 7.23
N TRP A 271 -20.32 0.66 6.20
CA TRP A 271 -20.43 0.11 4.85
C TRP A 271 -20.36 1.23 3.80
N CYS A 272 -20.23 0.89 2.52
CA CYS A 272 -20.16 1.84 1.41
C CYS A 272 -21.40 1.71 0.51
N LYS A 273 -22.04 2.81 0.13
CA LYS A 273 -23.24 2.76 -0.71
C LYS A 273 -22.89 2.26 -2.11
N ALA A 274 -23.80 1.47 -2.71
CA ALA A 274 -23.63 1.01 -4.08
C ALA A 274 -23.53 2.19 -5.05
N GLY A 275 -22.67 2.08 -6.06
CA GLY A 275 -22.51 3.12 -7.08
C GLY A 275 -23.79 3.27 -7.89
N LYS A 276 -24.10 4.51 -8.29
CA LYS A 276 -25.17 4.75 -9.28
C LYS A 276 -24.75 4.08 -10.58
N LYS A 277 -25.42 3.00 -10.97
CA LYS A 277 -25.15 2.36 -12.25
C LYS A 277 -25.42 3.38 -13.37
N PRO A 278 -24.51 3.56 -14.35
CA PRO A 278 -24.93 4.14 -15.62
C PRO A 278 -26.03 3.25 -16.20
N GLU A 279 -27.03 3.86 -16.83
CA GLU A 279 -28.06 3.10 -17.54
C GLU A 279 -27.38 2.22 -18.58
N GLN A 280 -27.50 0.89 -18.43
CA GLN A 280 -26.96 -0.03 -19.41
C GLN A 280 -27.68 0.20 -20.74
N ARG A 281 -27.02 0.91 -21.66
CA ARG A 281 -27.32 0.82 -23.09
C ARG A 281 -27.09 -0.63 -23.49
N VAL A 282 -28.16 -1.41 -23.48
CA VAL A 282 -28.15 -2.79 -23.96
C VAL A 282 -27.75 -2.75 -25.43
N ALA A 283 -26.49 -3.07 -25.71
CA ALA A 283 -26.01 -3.26 -27.06
C ALA A 283 -26.77 -4.47 -27.63
N SER A 284 -27.75 -4.21 -28.50
CA SER A 284 -28.62 -5.21 -29.09
C SER A 284 -27.89 -6.01 -30.19
N PHE A 285 -26.84 -6.73 -29.81
CA PHE A 285 -26.29 -7.81 -30.61
C PHE A 285 -27.11 -9.08 -30.34
N GLY A 286 -27.85 -9.51 -31.36
CA GLY A 286 -28.97 -10.45 -31.23
C GLY A 286 -28.58 -11.91 -31.02
N LEU A 287 -28.00 -12.24 -29.87
CA LEU A 287 -27.95 -13.60 -29.33
C LEU A 287 -28.32 -13.55 -27.85
N THR A 288 -29.36 -14.28 -27.45
CA THR A 288 -29.80 -14.38 -26.05
C THR A 288 -28.77 -15.17 -25.24
N PRO A 289 -28.06 -14.56 -24.28
CA PRO A 289 -27.22 -15.32 -23.36
C PRO A 289 -28.14 -16.04 -22.38
N VAL A 290 -27.88 -17.33 -22.15
CA VAL A 290 -28.46 -18.02 -20.99
C VAL A 290 -27.98 -17.27 -19.75
N LYS A 291 -28.93 -16.76 -18.96
CA LYS A 291 -28.61 -16.13 -17.68
C LYS A 291 -28.27 -17.22 -16.67
N GLU A 292 -26.99 -17.59 -16.59
CA GLU A 292 -26.47 -18.16 -15.36
C GLU A 292 -26.57 -17.06 -14.29
N GLU A 293 -27.57 -17.18 -13.41
CA GLU A 293 -27.75 -16.27 -12.29
C GLU A 293 -26.66 -16.57 -11.24
N ASP A 294 -25.57 -15.78 -11.33
CA ASP A 294 -24.54 -15.61 -10.31
C ASP A 294 -25.12 -15.75 -8.89
N GLU A 295 -24.75 -16.81 -8.17
CA GLU A 295 -25.39 -17.23 -6.90
C GLU A 295 -25.35 -16.13 -5.83
N LEU A 296 -24.37 -15.23 -5.92
CA LEU A 296 -24.24 -14.04 -5.10
C LEU A 296 -25.41 -13.05 -5.28
N ARG A 297 -26.00 -12.97 -6.49
CA ARG A 297 -27.18 -12.15 -6.77
C ARG A 297 -28.47 -12.76 -6.23
N SER A 298 -28.58 -14.08 -6.25
CA SER A 298 -29.68 -14.78 -5.57
C SER A 298 -29.62 -14.51 -4.07
N SER A 299 -28.42 -14.64 -3.48
CA SER A 299 -28.14 -14.32 -2.08
C SER A 299 -28.49 -12.86 -1.72
N MET A 300 -28.13 -11.87 -2.55
CA MET A 300 -28.49 -10.46 -2.33
C MET A 300 -30.00 -10.17 -2.44
N ARG A 301 -30.72 -10.86 -3.33
CA ARG A 301 -32.20 -10.78 -3.39
C ARG A 301 -32.85 -11.37 -2.13
N THR A 302 -32.31 -12.46 -1.61
CA THR A 302 -32.78 -13.09 -0.37
C THR A 302 -32.61 -12.19 0.87
N MET A 303 -31.74 -11.17 0.80
CA MET A 303 -31.53 -10.17 1.85
C MET A 303 -32.29 -8.85 1.63
N ASN A 304 -33.24 -8.77 0.69
CA ASN A 304 -34.01 -7.55 0.37
C ASN A 304 -33.16 -6.30 0.05
N ILE A 305 -31.89 -6.44 -0.36
CA ILE A 305 -31.03 -5.32 -0.77
C ILE A 305 -31.34 -4.94 -2.24
N SER A 306 -32.62 -4.67 -2.50
CA SER A 306 -33.13 -4.31 -3.82
C SER A 306 -34.21 -3.23 -3.74
N GLY A 307 -33.78 -1.98 -3.55
CA GLY A 307 -34.46 -0.80 -4.11
C GLY A 307 -35.84 -0.41 -3.57
N ASP A 308 -36.41 -1.12 -2.61
CA ASP A 308 -37.57 -0.60 -1.86
C ASP A 308 -37.08 0.44 -0.85
N GLU A 309 -37.28 1.73 -1.16
CA GLU A 309 -36.99 2.85 -0.25
C GLU A 309 -37.92 2.90 1.00
N ALA A 310 -38.71 1.85 1.25
CA ALA A 310 -39.82 1.84 2.19
C ALA A 310 -39.46 1.42 3.63
N ALA A 311 -38.26 0.90 3.88
CA ALA A 311 -37.81 0.54 5.23
C ALA A 311 -36.27 0.60 5.38
N ASP A 312 -35.74 1.79 5.69
CA ASP A 312 -34.39 1.91 6.27
C ASP A 312 -34.45 1.46 7.74
N PRO A 313 -33.88 0.31 8.13
CA PRO A 313 -34.12 -0.27 9.45
C PRO A 313 -33.45 0.56 10.54
N GLU A 314 -34.21 0.88 11.60
CA GLU A 314 -33.64 1.48 12.81
C GLU A 314 -32.77 0.45 13.55
N ILE A 315 -31.50 0.77 13.74
CA ILE A 315 -30.55 -0.02 14.52
C ILE A 315 -30.34 0.60 15.90
N SER A 316 -30.00 -0.25 16.88
CA SER A 316 -29.68 0.17 18.24
C SER A 316 -28.22 -0.13 18.58
N ILE A 317 -27.43 0.90 18.88
CA ILE A 317 -26.00 0.79 19.22
C ILE A 317 -25.82 1.14 20.71
N PRO A 318 -25.42 0.20 21.57
CA PRO A 318 -25.16 0.48 22.98
C PRO A 318 -23.81 1.18 23.16
N LEU A 319 -23.81 2.40 23.71
CA LEU A 319 -22.61 3.20 23.97
C LEU A 319 -22.28 3.20 25.46
N ARG A 320 -21.11 2.66 25.82
CA ARG A 320 -20.61 2.48 27.19
C ARG A 320 -19.71 3.62 27.64
N SER A 321 -19.02 4.28 26.72
CA SER A 321 -18.07 5.36 27.03
C SER A 321 -18.73 6.70 27.36
N THR A 322 -19.97 6.88 26.89
CA THR A 322 -20.86 8.02 27.20
C THR A 322 -21.21 8.10 28.69
N ASN A 323 -21.59 9.28 29.16
CA ASN A 323 -21.92 9.51 30.57
C ASN A 323 -23.21 10.36 30.70
N PRO A 324 -24.36 9.76 31.10
CA PRO A 324 -24.55 8.33 31.39
C PRO A 324 -24.40 7.44 30.14
N PRO A 325 -24.09 6.13 30.30
CA PRO A 325 -24.16 5.16 29.22
C PRO A 325 -25.57 5.10 28.63
N GLN A 326 -25.68 5.09 27.29
CA GLN A 326 -26.96 5.13 26.59
C GLN A 326 -26.97 4.26 25.33
N THR A 327 -28.16 3.91 24.82
CA THR A 327 -28.31 3.19 23.56
C THR A 327 -28.78 4.15 22.48
N LEU A 328 -27.92 4.35 21.48
CA LEU A 328 -28.18 5.22 20.34
C LEU A 328 -29.09 4.49 19.33
N LYS A 329 -30.08 5.20 18.81
CA LYS A 329 -30.96 4.72 17.74
C LYS A 329 -30.77 5.56 16.49
N LEU A 330 -30.52 4.91 15.35
CA LEU A 330 -30.38 5.58 14.06
C LEU A 330 -30.80 4.67 12.90
N PRO A 331 -31.18 5.23 11.74
CA PRO A 331 -31.38 4.45 10.52
C PRO A 331 -30.05 3.85 10.02
N PHE A 332 -30.07 2.61 9.56
CA PHE A 332 -28.87 1.90 9.09
C PHE A 332 -28.15 2.62 7.93
N SER A 333 -28.87 3.36 7.08
CA SER A 333 -28.26 4.09 5.96
C SER A 333 -27.35 5.25 6.36
N LYS A 334 -27.42 5.74 7.61
CA LYS A 334 -26.48 6.74 8.15
C LYS A 334 -25.06 6.20 8.33
N LEU A 335 -24.90 4.92 8.65
CA LEU A 335 -23.58 4.30 8.86
C LEU A 335 -22.68 4.28 7.62
N ALA A 336 -23.25 4.49 6.43
CA ALA A 336 -22.49 4.63 5.19
C ALA A 336 -22.14 6.07 4.83
N GLU A 337 -22.70 7.08 5.50
CA GLU A 337 -22.40 8.48 5.21
C GLU A 337 -20.95 8.89 5.50
N PRO A 338 -20.30 8.42 6.60
CA PRO A 338 -18.88 8.63 6.81
C PRO A 338 -18.01 8.14 5.64
N CYS A 339 -18.39 7.03 4.99
CA CYS A 339 -17.69 6.54 3.80
C CYS A 339 -17.82 7.50 2.61
N GLU A 340 -19.04 7.98 2.32
CA GLU A 340 -19.27 8.93 1.24
C GLU A 340 -18.51 10.25 1.45
N ILE A 341 -18.42 10.74 2.70
CA ILE A 341 -17.72 12.00 3.03
C ILE A 341 -16.20 11.78 3.01
N ALA A 342 -15.68 10.81 3.75
CA ALA A 342 -14.23 10.60 3.93
C ALA A 342 -13.51 10.00 2.71
N LEU A 343 -14.16 9.11 1.96
CA LEU A 343 -13.48 8.40 0.85
C LEU A 343 -13.92 8.92 -0.54
N PHE A 344 -15.16 9.40 -0.67
CA PHE A 344 -15.72 9.89 -1.93
C PHE A 344 -15.84 11.42 -2.02
N GLY A 345 -15.65 12.16 -0.92
CA GLY A 345 -15.68 13.62 -0.91
C GLY A 345 -17.08 14.23 -1.00
N LYS A 346 -18.14 13.47 -0.67
CA LYS A 346 -19.52 13.98 -0.59
C LYS A 346 -19.55 15.24 0.29
N GLY A 347 -20.16 16.31 -0.22
CA GLY A 347 -20.27 17.60 0.47
C GLY A 347 -19.15 18.60 0.15
N LYS A 348 -17.99 18.17 -0.37
CA LYS A 348 -16.96 19.10 -0.88
C LYS A 348 -17.17 19.35 -2.38
N LEU A 349 -17.12 20.62 -2.79
CA LEU A 349 -17.07 20.97 -4.21
C LEU A 349 -15.69 20.59 -4.79
N PRO A 350 -15.59 20.16 -6.06
CA PRO A 350 -14.31 19.78 -6.66
C PRO A 350 -13.23 20.87 -6.63
N GLN A 351 -13.64 22.14 -6.56
CA GLN A 351 -12.76 23.31 -6.46
C GLN A 351 -12.20 23.56 -5.03
N HIS A 352 -12.72 22.86 -4.01
CA HIS A 352 -12.27 22.93 -2.61
C HIS A 352 -11.46 21.69 -2.20
N LEU A 353 -11.21 20.75 -3.12
CA LEU A 353 -10.34 19.61 -2.90
C LEU A 353 -8.90 20.05 -3.21
N ASP A 354 -8.02 19.88 -2.23
CA ASP A 354 -6.57 20.01 -2.43
C ASP A 354 -6.05 18.86 -3.32
N ASP A 355 -4.89 19.04 -3.96
CA ASP A 355 -4.28 18.05 -4.84
C ASP A 355 -3.92 16.75 -4.09
N GLU A 356 -3.62 16.84 -2.79
CA GLU A 356 -3.39 15.70 -1.91
C GLU A 356 -4.69 15.16 -1.27
N GLU A 357 -5.87 15.79 -1.47
CA GLU A 357 -7.15 15.41 -0.84
C GLU A 357 -8.14 14.74 -1.82
N LEU A 358 -7.64 14.14 -2.89
CA LEU A 358 -8.45 13.55 -3.96
C LEU A 358 -9.25 12.30 -3.51
N PRO A 359 -10.58 12.27 -3.72
CA PRO A 359 -11.41 11.08 -3.54
C PRO A 359 -10.85 9.83 -4.23
N ILE A 360 -10.97 8.66 -3.59
CA ILE A 360 -10.23 7.44 -3.99
C ILE A 360 -10.53 7.03 -5.45
N HIS A 361 -11.77 7.14 -5.90
CA HIS A 361 -12.16 6.85 -7.28
C HIS A 361 -11.49 7.79 -8.31
N LEU A 362 -11.37 9.08 -7.99
CA LEU A 362 -10.63 10.05 -8.82
C LEU A 362 -9.12 9.82 -8.77
N LEU A 363 -8.60 9.41 -7.60
CA LEU A 363 -7.19 9.05 -7.44
C LEU A 363 -6.84 7.85 -8.34
N VAL A 364 -7.59 6.74 -8.25
CA VAL A 364 -7.42 5.54 -9.10
C VAL A 364 -7.46 5.89 -10.59
N TYR A 365 -8.46 6.67 -11.03
CA TYR A 365 -8.57 7.11 -12.42
C TYR A 365 -7.35 7.96 -12.85
N ARG A 366 -6.91 8.92 -12.02
CA ARG A 366 -5.73 9.75 -12.30
C ARG A 366 -4.42 8.96 -12.31
N SER A 367 -4.26 7.94 -11.46
CA SER A 367 -3.09 7.05 -11.46
C SER A 367 -3.03 6.25 -12.77
N LEU A 368 -4.14 5.61 -13.17
CA LEU A 368 -4.24 4.90 -14.45
C LEU A 368 -3.99 5.81 -15.66
N LEU A 369 -4.52 7.04 -15.64
CA LEU A 369 -4.35 8.03 -16.70
C LEU A 369 -2.87 8.43 -16.90
N LYS A 370 -2.07 8.49 -15.82
CA LYS A 370 -0.63 8.79 -15.86
C LYS A 370 0.23 7.66 -16.44
N LEU A 371 -0.26 6.42 -16.50
CA LEU A 371 0.51 5.28 -17.00
C LEU A 371 0.61 5.26 -18.55
N PRO A 372 1.71 4.75 -19.13
CA PRO A 372 1.78 4.37 -20.54
C PRO A 372 0.70 3.34 -20.90
N LEU A 373 0.26 3.31 -22.17
CA LEU A 373 -0.87 2.48 -22.62
C LEU A 373 -0.75 1.00 -22.23
N ASP A 374 0.44 0.41 -22.43
CA ASP A 374 0.68 -1.02 -22.20
C ASP A 374 0.71 -1.35 -20.70
N VAL A 375 1.32 -0.48 -19.88
CA VAL A 375 1.33 -0.63 -18.41
C VAL A 375 -0.08 -0.43 -17.86
N ARG A 376 -0.83 0.55 -18.39
CA ARG A 376 -2.21 0.86 -18.01
C ARG A 376 -3.13 -0.34 -18.23
N SER A 377 -3.12 -0.95 -19.42
CA SER A 377 -4.01 -2.07 -19.73
C SER A 377 -3.80 -3.26 -18.78
N ILE A 378 -2.54 -3.56 -18.46
CA ILE A 378 -2.15 -4.60 -17.51
C ILE A 378 -2.59 -4.26 -16.08
N CYS A 379 -2.29 -3.04 -15.60
CA CYS A 379 -2.67 -2.56 -14.27
C CYS A 379 -4.19 -2.50 -14.06
N MET A 380 -4.96 -2.09 -15.07
CA MET A 380 -6.43 -2.08 -15.04
C MET A 380 -7.03 -3.47 -14.82
N SER A 381 -6.45 -4.49 -15.45
CA SER A 381 -6.89 -5.89 -15.31
C SER A 381 -6.52 -6.54 -13.97
N ARG A 382 -5.77 -5.82 -13.12
CA ARG A 382 -5.09 -6.33 -11.92
C ARG A 382 -5.04 -5.28 -10.82
N ILE A 383 -6.20 -4.78 -10.41
CA ILE A 383 -6.31 -3.82 -9.30
C ILE A 383 -6.38 -4.60 -7.98
N ILE A 384 -5.42 -4.40 -7.10
CA ILE A 384 -5.38 -5.03 -5.78
C ILE A 384 -5.76 -3.98 -4.73
N PHE A 385 -6.75 -4.27 -3.90
CA PHE A 385 -7.10 -3.42 -2.76
C PHE A 385 -6.56 -4.03 -1.46
N VAL A 386 -5.72 -3.27 -0.75
CA VAL A 386 -5.15 -3.64 0.57
C VAL A 386 -5.30 -2.49 1.57
N GLY A 387 -4.74 -2.65 2.77
CA GLY A 387 -4.92 -1.71 3.88
C GLY A 387 -6.23 -1.97 4.63
N GLY A 388 -6.33 -1.44 5.85
CA GLY A 388 -7.49 -1.69 6.73
C GLY A 388 -8.82 -1.26 6.11
N GLY A 389 -8.82 -0.20 5.31
CA GLY A 389 -10.04 0.32 4.67
C GLY A 389 -10.57 -0.56 3.53
N SER A 390 -9.73 -1.43 2.95
CA SER A 390 -10.16 -2.34 1.87
C SER A 390 -11.19 -3.39 2.30
N ASN A 391 -11.33 -3.62 3.61
CA ASN A 391 -12.31 -4.52 4.21
C ASN A 391 -13.73 -3.92 4.31
N LEU A 392 -13.90 -2.62 4.04
CA LEU A 392 -15.20 -1.96 4.14
C LEU A 392 -16.21 -2.55 3.13
N PRO A 393 -17.35 -3.11 3.57
CA PRO A 393 -18.32 -3.74 2.68
C PRO A 393 -18.79 -2.81 1.55
N GLY A 394 -18.79 -3.32 0.32
CA GLY A 394 -19.19 -2.59 -0.88
C GLY A 394 -18.12 -1.65 -1.48
N LEU A 395 -17.07 -1.28 -0.73
CA LEU A 395 -16.12 -0.23 -1.15
C LEU A 395 -15.37 -0.57 -2.45
N LYS A 396 -14.78 -1.77 -2.55
CA LYS A 396 -14.05 -2.23 -3.75
C LYS A 396 -14.92 -2.11 -5.01
N GLY A 397 -16.16 -2.60 -4.93
CA GLY A 397 -17.14 -2.56 -6.02
C GLY A 397 -17.59 -1.13 -6.38
N ARG A 398 -17.81 -0.27 -5.37
CA ARG A 398 -18.12 1.15 -5.58
C ARG A 398 -16.99 1.86 -6.34
N ILE A 399 -15.73 1.69 -5.89
CA ILE A 399 -14.57 2.31 -6.55
C ILE A 399 -14.48 1.87 -8.02
N LEU A 400 -14.58 0.57 -8.31
CA LEU A 400 -14.52 0.07 -9.69
C LEU A 400 -15.64 0.63 -10.57
N ASN A 401 -16.88 0.71 -10.06
CA ASN A 401 -18.02 1.25 -10.81
C ASN A 401 -17.87 2.76 -11.10
N GLU A 402 -17.39 3.54 -10.13
CA GLU A 402 -17.13 4.98 -10.32
C GLU A 402 -15.96 5.20 -11.31
N VAL A 403 -14.90 4.39 -11.24
CA VAL A 403 -13.78 4.44 -12.18
C VAL A 403 -14.23 4.03 -13.60
N ALA A 404 -15.10 3.02 -13.73
CA ALA A 404 -15.70 2.66 -15.01
C ALA A 404 -16.48 3.83 -15.63
N ALA A 405 -17.36 4.46 -14.84
CA ALA A 405 -18.14 5.63 -15.27
C ALA A 405 -17.25 6.83 -15.64
N LEU A 406 -16.14 7.06 -14.92
CA LEU A 406 -15.15 8.08 -15.26
C LEU A 406 -14.45 7.80 -16.60
N ILE A 407 -14.11 6.54 -16.88
CA ILE A 407 -13.49 6.14 -18.16
C ILE A 407 -14.50 6.27 -19.31
N GLU A 408 -15.75 5.84 -19.12
CA GLU A 408 -16.82 6.01 -20.12
C GLU A 408 -17.11 7.49 -20.41
N GLN A 409 -17.12 8.34 -19.38
CA GLN A 409 -17.42 9.77 -19.52
C GLN A 409 -16.27 10.57 -20.12
N ARG A 410 -15.02 10.26 -19.75
CA ARG A 410 -13.85 11.14 -19.98
C ARG A 410 -12.76 10.54 -20.87
N GLY A 411 -12.82 9.22 -21.12
CA GLY A 411 -11.78 8.49 -21.83
C GLY A 411 -10.41 8.59 -21.15
N TRP A 412 -9.37 8.57 -21.98
CA TRP A 412 -7.96 8.55 -21.55
C TRP A 412 -7.20 9.85 -21.87
N ASP A 413 -7.91 10.95 -22.10
CA ASP A 413 -7.31 12.25 -22.37
C ASP A 413 -6.82 12.91 -21.08
N VAL A 414 -5.52 13.21 -21.01
CA VAL A 414 -4.90 13.88 -19.85
C VAL A 414 -5.36 15.34 -19.72
N VAL A 415 -5.60 16.00 -20.86
CA VAL A 415 -5.91 17.43 -20.93
C VAL A 415 -7.42 17.60 -21.13
N GLN A 416 -8.11 18.08 -20.09
CA GLN A 416 -9.58 18.18 -20.03
C GLN A 416 -10.03 19.57 -19.60
N GLY A 417 -11.26 19.96 -19.96
CA GLY A 417 -11.95 21.12 -19.41
C GLY A 417 -12.52 22.06 -20.48
N LYS A 418 -13.48 22.91 -20.08
CA LYS A 418 -14.28 23.75 -20.99
C LYS A 418 -13.45 24.54 -22.01
N ALA A 419 -12.29 25.08 -21.61
CA ALA A 419 -11.40 25.82 -22.52
C ALA A 419 -10.72 24.91 -23.56
N VAL A 420 -10.37 23.68 -23.18
CA VAL A 420 -9.80 22.65 -24.07
C VAL A 420 -10.87 22.17 -25.06
N ASP A 421 -12.09 21.92 -24.57
CA ASP A 421 -13.22 21.51 -25.40
C ASP A 421 -13.61 22.61 -26.39
N GLN A 422 -13.68 23.87 -25.93
CA GLN A 422 -13.88 25.03 -26.79
C GLN A 422 -12.75 25.19 -27.82
N PHE A 423 -11.49 24.99 -27.44
CA PHE A 423 -10.34 25.06 -28.34
C PHE A 423 -10.39 23.96 -29.41
N ARG A 424 -10.63 22.70 -29.00
CA ARG A 424 -10.78 21.55 -29.89
C ARG A 424 -11.94 21.74 -30.88
N ASN A 425 -13.05 22.29 -30.40
CA ASN A 425 -14.27 22.54 -31.18
C ASN A 425 -14.24 23.88 -31.95
N ASN A 426 -13.16 24.67 -31.90
CA ASN A 426 -13.09 25.96 -32.59
C ASN A 426 -12.67 25.80 -34.06
N PRO A 427 -13.58 26.01 -35.04
CA PRO A 427 -13.28 25.78 -36.46
C PRO A 427 -12.24 26.77 -37.02
N LYS A 428 -12.02 27.93 -36.38
CA LYS A 428 -11.01 28.91 -36.79
C LYS A 428 -9.58 28.41 -36.55
N ILE A 429 -9.40 27.54 -35.54
CA ILE A 429 -8.10 26.99 -35.13
C ILE A 429 -7.78 25.74 -35.95
N GLN A 430 -8.77 24.88 -36.19
CA GLN A 430 -8.61 23.74 -37.10
C GLN A 430 -8.20 24.20 -38.52
N ARG A 431 -8.80 25.29 -39.03
CA ARG A 431 -8.40 25.91 -40.31
C ARG A 431 -6.98 26.48 -40.34
N THR A 432 -6.42 26.95 -39.21
CA THR A 432 -5.06 27.49 -39.19
C THR A 432 -3.99 26.42 -39.08
N ARG A 433 -4.30 25.23 -38.53
CA ARG A 433 -3.38 24.07 -38.59
C ARG A 433 -3.10 23.58 -40.02
N SER A 434 -4.10 23.67 -40.91
CA SER A 434 -3.92 23.36 -42.34
C SER A 434 -3.17 24.45 -43.12
N ARG A 435 -3.14 25.71 -42.64
CA ARG A 435 -2.51 26.83 -43.37
C ARG A 435 -1.10 27.20 -42.90
N LYS A 436 -0.73 26.91 -41.64
CA LYS A 436 0.57 27.30 -41.09
C LYS A 436 1.75 26.38 -41.45
N ALA A 437 1.54 25.37 -42.30
CA ALA A 437 2.62 24.57 -42.88
C ALA A 437 3.18 25.19 -44.19
N ASP A 438 2.47 26.15 -44.80
CA ASP A 438 2.74 26.64 -46.16
C ASP A 438 3.60 27.92 -46.23
N GLU A 439 3.78 28.65 -45.13
CA GLU A 439 4.45 29.97 -45.12
C GLU A 439 5.83 29.90 -44.44
N GLY A 440 6.79 29.29 -45.13
CA GLY A 440 8.23 29.44 -44.85
C GLY A 440 8.85 30.59 -45.65
N PRO A 441 9.78 31.38 -45.10
CA PRO A 441 10.27 32.59 -45.77
C PRO A 441 11.45 32.31 -46.72
N ALA A 442 11.18 32.10 -48.02
CA ALA A 442 12.08 32.44 -49.13
C ALA A 442 11.41 32.21 -50.49
N GLU A 443 11.04 33.27 -51.22
CA GLU A 443 10.82 33.15 -52.66
C GLU A 443 12.17 32.95 -53.37
N VAL A 444 12.35 31.79 -54.00
CA VAL A 444 13.42 31.57 -54.99
C VAL A 444 12.75 31.31 -56.33
N LEU A 445 12.87 32.28 -57.24
CA LEU A 445 12.39 32.20 -58.62
C LEU A 445 12.92 30.93 -59.30
N ARG A 446 12.00 30.06 -59.74
CA ARG A 446 12.30 28.95 -60.66
C ARG A 446 11.16 28.72 -61.64
N ASP A 447 11.50 28.80 -62.92
CA ASP A 447 10.62 28.41 -64.03
C ASP A 447 10.27 26.91 -63.97
N GLY A 448 8.99 26.60 -64.23
CA GLY A 448 8.49 25.24 -64.40
C GLY A 448 7.23 24.96 -63.58
N ASN A 449 6.20 24.39 -64.22
CA ASN A 449 4.98 23.90 -63.57
C ASN A 449 5.27 22.65 -62.72
N LEU A 450 5.95 22.83 -61.59
CA LEU A 450 6.20 21.82 -60.57
C LEU A 450 5.48 22.24 -59.31
N ILE A 451 4.34 21.60 -59.02
CA ILE A 451 3.61 21.79 -57.77
C ILE A 451 4.55 21.37 -56.62
N PRO A 452 4.80 22.22 -55.60
CA PRO A 452 5.63 21.86 -54.46
C PRO A 452 5.16 20.56 -53.81
N PRO A 453 6.05 19.64 -53.39
CA PRO A 453 5.66 18.36 -52.79
C PRO A 453 4.76 18.44 -51.54
N GLY A 454 4.71 19.59 -50.85
CA GLY A 454 3.78 19.84 -49.74
C GLY A 454 2.36 20.26 -50.15
N LEU A 455 2.16 20.63 -51.42
CA LEU A 455 0.86 20.99 -52.01
C LEU A 455 0.25 19.88 -52.88
N LEU A 456 0.95 18.75 -53.03
CA LEU A 456 0.39 17.53 -53.59
C LEU A 456 -0.37 16.78 -52.49
N ASP A 457 -1.59 16.31 -52.81
CA ASP A 457 -2.30 15.37 -51.94
C ASP A 457 -1.41 14.15 -51.69
N GLN A 458 -1.15 13.84 -50.42
CA GLN A 458 -0.27 12.76 -50.03
C GLN A 458 -0.77 11.44 -50.62
N GLU A 459 0.05 10.77 -51.43
CA GLU A 459 -0.35 9.53 -52.10
C GLU A 459 -0.89 8.53 -51.07
N PRO A 460 -2.07 7.93 -51.32
CA PRO A 460 -2.75 7.09 -50.34
C PRO A 460 -1.98 5.79 -50.13
N ASP A 461 -1.11 5.76 -49.13
CA ASP A 461 -0.30 4.59 -48.77
C ASP A 461 -1.22 3.36 -48.60
N PRO A 462 -1.02 2.27 -49.38
CA PRO A 462 -1.81 1.07 -49.26
C PRO A 462 -1.70 0.44 -47.87
N ILE A 463 -0.56 0.59 -47.18
CA ILE A 463 -0.33 0.06 -45.83
C ILE A 463 -1.17 0.85 -44.80
N GLU A 464 -1.11 2.18 -44.83
CA GLU A 464 -1.95 3.06 -43.98
C GLU A 464 -3.45 2.79 -44.22
N ASN A 465 -3.87 2.59 -45.48
CA ASN A 465 -5.25 2.27 -45.82
C ASN A 465 -5.68 0.88 -45.35
N ASP A 466 -4.79 -0.12 -45.43
CA ASP A 466 -5.05 -1.46 -44.90
C ASP A 466 -5.10 -1.46 -43.38
N LEU A 467 -4.18 -0.76 -42.70
CA LEU A 467 -4.23 -0.55 -41.25
C LEU A 467 -5.52 0.17 -40.82
N ARG A 468 -5.96 1.20 -41.54
CA ARG A 468 -7.25 1.88 -41.29
C ARG A 468 -8.45 0.97 -41.57
N ARG A 469 -8.36 0.08 -42.56
CA ARG A 469 -9.41 -0.89 -42.92
C ARG A 469 -9.50 -2.02 -41.89
N GLU A 470 -8.37 -2.47 -41.35
CA GLU A 470 -8.32 -3.41 -40.23
C GLU A 470 -8.77 -2.77 -38.92
N ALA A 471 -8.32 -1.56 -38.58
CA ALA A 471 -8.76 -0.83 -37.39
C ALA A 471 -10.25 -0.47 -37.40
N LYS A 472 -10.88 -0.40 -38.59
CA LYS A 472 -12.35 -0.28 -38.73
C LYS A 472 -13.09 -1.61 -38.60
N LYS A 473 -12.44 -2.75 -38.90
CA LYS A 473 -13.00 -4.10 -38.69
C LYS A 473 -12.86 -4.53 -37.23
N ASN A 474 -11.70 -4.26 -36.63
CA ASN A 474 -11.35 -4.50 -35.25
C ASN A 474 -11.07 -3.15 -34.58
N PRO A 475 -12.06 -2.49 -33.94
CA PRO A 475 -11.76 -1.33 -33.10
C PRO A 475 -10.71 -1.73 -32.05
N PRO A 476 -9.76 -0.86 -31.67
CA PRO A 476 -8.64 -1.25 -30.82
C PRO A 476 -9.12 -1.72 -29.44
N VAL A 477 -9.17 -3.04 -29.24
CA VAL A 477 -9.54 -3.69 -27.97
C VAL A 477 -8.34 -3.64 -27.01
N VAL A 478 -7.97 -2.41 -26.63
CA VAL A 478 -7.02 -2.12 -25.53
C VAL A 478 -7.74 -1.34 -24.43
N SER A 479 -9.02 -1.65 -24.22
CA SER A 479 -9.68 -1.36 -22.96
C SER A 479 -9.34 -2.49 -21.99
N GLY A 480 -8.46 -2.22 -21.02
CA GLY A 480 -8.24 -3.14 -19.92
C GLY A 480 -9.54 -3.29 -19.13
N ASN A 481 -10.06 -4.50 -18.98
CA ASN A 481 -11.25 -4.72 -18.15
C ASN A 481 -10.90 -4.44 -16.69
N LEU A 482 -11.61 -3.50 -16.05
CA LEU A 482 -11.43 -3.22 -14.63
C LEU A 482 -11.73 -4.46 -13.79
N ARG A 483 -10.73 -4.96 -13.08
CA ARG A 483 -10.86 -6.17 -12.26
C ARG A 483 -10.14 -6.02 -10.94
N ALA A 484 -10.86 -6.29 -9.84
CA ALA A 484 -10.25 -6.53 -8.54
C ALA A 484 -9.60 -7.92 -8.49
N ILE A 485 -8.44 -8.01 -7.86
CA ILE A 485 -7.76 -9.25 -7.50
C ILE A 485 -7.40 -9.16 -6.02
N ASP A 486 -7.66 -10.23 -5.26
CA ASP A 486 -7.29 -10.29 -3.85
C ASP A 486 -5.81 -10.68 -3.68
N SER A 487 -5.23 -10.23 -2.57
CA SER A 487 -3.84 -10.51 -2.20
C SER A 487 -3.77 -10.94 -0.74
N LEU A 488 -2.80 -11.79 -0.40
CA LEU A 488 -2.50 -12.17 0.98
C LEU A 488 -1.73 -11.07 1.76
N GLY A 489 -1.46 -9.93 1.13
CA GLY A 489 -0.84 -8.77 1.75
C GLY A 489 0.69 -8.76 1.72
N ALA A 490 1.28 -7.61 2.08
CA ALA A 490 2.70 -7.36 1.94
C ALA A 490 3.56 -8.28 2.82
N TRP A 491 3.19 -8.49 4.09
CA TRP A 491 3.88 -9.41 5.00
C TRP A 491 4.01 -10.82 4.41
N THR A 492 2.93 -11.38 3.85
CA THR A 492 2.92 -12.74 3.26
C THR A 492 3.80 -12.82 2.01
N GLY A 493 3.83 -11.76 1.19
CA GLY A 493 4.77 -11.64 0.08
C GLY A 493 6.23 -11.62 0.56
N GLY A 494 6.51 -10.91 1.65
CA GLY A 494 7.83 -10.89 2.29
C GLY A 494 8.24 -12.25 2.84
N SER A 495 7.32 -12.96 3.51
CA SER A 495 7.50 -14.33 3.98
C SER A 495 7.88 -15.29 2.84
N LEU A 496 7.15 -15.22 1.71
CA LEU A 496 7.41 -16.04 0.52
C LEU A 496 8.77 -15.75 -0.11
N LEU A 497 9.12 -14.48 -0.39
CA LEU A 497 10.41 -14.15 -1.00
C LEU A 497 11.60 -14.49 -0.08
N SER A 498 11.43 -14.30 1.23
CA SER A 498 12.45 -14.66 2.23
C SER A 498 12.68 -16.16 2.31
N GLN A 499 11.60 -16.97 2.25
CA GLN A 499 11.68 -18.43 2.19
C GLN A 499 12.35 -18.93 0.90
N LEU A 500 12.19 -18.21 -0.20
CA LEU A 500 12.87 -18.46 -1.47
C LEU A 500 14.31 -17.89 -1.51
N LYS A 501 14.77 -17.24 -0.43
CA LYS A 501 16.10 -16.59 -0.31
C LYS A 501 16.39 -15.58 -1.43
N ILE A 502 15.36 -14.91 -1.94
CA ILE A 502 15.50 -13.88 -2.97
C ILE A 502 16.10 -12.62 -2.31
N PRO A 503 17.27 -12.13 -2.77
CA PRO A 503 17.92 -10.98 -2.14
C PRO A 503 17.10 -9.71 -2.35
N ALA A 504 16.99 -8.90 -1.30
CA ALA A 504 16.47 -7.55 -1.41
C ALA A 504 17.44 -6.65 -2.19
N VAL A 505 16.92 -5.60 -2.84
CA VAL A 505 17.74 -4.58 -3.51
C VAL A 505 18.52 -3.73 -2.50
N SER A 506 17.95 -3.52 -1.32
CA SER A 506 18.59 -2.85 -0.20
C SER A 506 18.84 -3.87 0.91
N ILE A 507 20.11 -4.22 1.11
CA ILE A 507 20.62 -5.01 2.23
C ILE A 507 21.66 -4.13 2.91
N ILE A 508 21.49 -3.94 4.22
CA ILE A 508 22.26 -2.98 5.02
C ILE A 508 23.03 -3.77 6.07
N ASP A 509 24.35 -3.67 6.05
CA ASP A 509 25.23 -4.25 7.05
C ASP A 509 25.31 -3.33 8.28
N ARG A 510 25.25 -3.92 9.48
CA ARG A 510 25.29 -3.19 10.75
C ARG A 510 26.50 -2.26 10.88
N ASP A 511 27.68 -2.76 10.56
CA ASP A 511 28.92 -2.01 10.74
C ASP A 511 29.01 -0.82 9.76
N GLN A 512 28.44 -0.96 8.56
CA GLN A 512 28.34 0.14 7.58
C GLN A 512 27.37 1.21 8.09
N TRP A 513 26.19 0.80 8.60
CA TRP A 513 25.21 1.73 9.17
C TRP A 513 25.76 2.47 10.39
N ILE A 514 26.43 1.79 11.32
CA ILE A 514 27.02 2.43 12.52
C ILE A 514 28.14 3.42 12.14
N GLN A 515 28.92 3.15 11.08
CA GLN A 515 30.01 4.02 10.65
C GLN A 515 29.54 5.24 9.84
N GLN A 516 28.52 5.07 9.00
CA GLN A 516 28.17 6.05 7.95
C GLN A 516 26.74 6.62 8.10
N GLY A 517 25.87 5.94 8.84
CA GLY A 517 24.45 6.24 8.95
C GLY A 517 23.75 6.29 7.60
N PRO A 518 22.64 7.06 7.46
CA PRO A 518 21.98 7.24 6.18
C PRO A 518 22.85 7.95 5.12
N SER A 519 23.89 8.68 5.54
CA SER A 519 24.82 9.38 4.63
C SER A 519 25.76 8.44 3.87
N GLY A 520 25.89 7.18 4.29
CA GLY A 520 26.65 6.15 3.58
C GLY A 520 25.92 5.55 2.37
N ALA A 521 24.61 5.73 2.28
CA ALA A 521 23.82 5.16 1.21
C ALA A 521 24.06 5.89 -0.13
N SER A 522 24.30 5.12 -1.19
CA SER A 522 24.28 5.63 -2.55
C SER A 522 22.86 6.07 -2.93
N ARG A 523 22.71 7.37 -3.26
CA ARG A 523 21.46 7.95 -3.77
C ARG A 523 21.17 7.40 -5.15
N ASN A 524 19.92 7.02 -5.39
CA ASN A 524 19.59 6.20 -6.56
C ASN A 524 19.50 6.99 -7.88
N GLY A 525 20.01 6.32 -8.92
CA GLY A 525 19.93 6.70 -10.32
C GLY A 525 20.34 5.53 -11.21
N GLU A 526 21.33 4.76 -10.77
CA GLU A 526 21.83 3.55 -11.45
C GLU A 526 21.65 2.29 -10.59
N VAL A 527 20.44 1.69 -10.62
CA VAL A 527 20.27 0.27 -10.23
C VAL A 527 20.77 -0.61 -11.39
N THR A 528 22.06 -0.51 -11.67
CA THR A 528 22.74 -1.32 -12.68
C THR A 528 22.91 -2.71 -12.10
N VAL A 529 22.00 -3.63 -12.45
CA VAL A 529 22.09 -5.06 -12.11
C VAL A 529 23.16 -5.74 -12.99
N THR A 530 24.34 -5.15 -13.06
CA THR A 530 25.55 -5.86 -13.43
C THR A 530 26.16 -6.42 -12.17
N THR A 531 25.86 -7.69 -11.89
CA THR A 531 26.86 -8.57 -11.29
C THR A 531 28.05 -8.59 -12.24
N GLN A 532 28.96 -7.62 -12.09
CA GLN A 532 30.06 -7.42 -13.00
C GLN A 532 30.97 -8.64 -12.87
N ARG A 533 30.89 -9.54 -13.85
CA ARG A 533 31.62 -10.81 -13.88
C ARG A 533 33.09 -10.51 -14.19
N GLN A 534 33.79 -9.88 -13.25
CA GLN A 534 35.18 -9.50 -13.41
C GLN A 534 36.02 -10.77 -13.61
N SER A 535 36.57 -10.89 -14.81
CA SER A 535 37.51 -11.93 -15.19
C SER A 535 38.69 -11.94 -14.23
N MET A 536 38.96 -13.09 -13.61
CA MET A 536 40.11 -13.32 -12.73
C MET A 536 41.42 -13.32 -13.53
N GLY A 537 41.90 -12.12 -13.90
CA GLY A 537 43.23 -11.92 -14.47
C GLY A 537 44.30 -11.96 -13.37
N PRO A 538 45.43 -12.67 -13.56
CA PRO A 538 46.49 -12.76 -12.56
C PRO A 538 47.31 -11.46 -12.51
N GLY A 539 46.91 -10.53 -11.64
CA GLY A 539 47.65 -9.27 -11.44
C GLY A 539 47.01 -8.22 -10.51
N ALA A 540 45.72 -8.33 -10.19
CA ALA A 540 44.97 -7.28 -9.48
C ALA A 540 45.18 -7.23 -7.94
N PHE A 541 46.39 -7.51 -7.44
CA PHE A 541 46.76 -7.32 -6.03
C PHE A 541 47.81 -6.21 -5.90
N LYS A 542 47.35 -4.96 -5.68
CA LYS A 542 48.03 -3.77 -5.09
C LYS A 542 47.61 -2.44 -5.76
N SER A 543 46.36 -2.04 -5.62
CA SER A 543 45.91 -0.63 -5.64
C SER A 543 44.39 -0.55 -5.36
N ALA A 544 43.92 0.61 -4.89
CA ALA A 544 42.51 0.93 -4.58
C ALA A 544 41.85 0.12 -3.44
N ALA A 545 42.14 0.51 -2.19
CA ALA A 545 41.42 0.09 -0.98
C ALA A 545 40.45 1.17 -0.47
N GLY A 546 39.69 1.82 -1.37
CA GLY A 546 38.89 3.01 -1.03
C GLY A 546 37.51 3.11 -1.68
N ASP A 547 37.02 2.08 -2.39
CA ASP A 547 35.86 2.22 -3.30
C ASP A 547 35.00 0.94 -3.38
N ARG A 548 34.79 0.24 -2.26
CA ARG A 548 34.18 -1.12 -2.21
C ARG A 548 33.00 -1.29 -1.24
N SER A 549 32.29 -0.22 -0.90
CA SER A 549 31.11 -0.27 0.00
C SER A 549 29.94 0.60 -0.46
N SER A 550 29.62 0.60 -1.75
CA SER A 550 28.38 1.18 -2.25
C SER A 550 27.18 0.27 -1.95
N TRP A 551 26.49 0.56 -0.84
CA TRP A 551 25.17 0.02 -0.52
C TRP A 551 24.10 1.08 -0.79
N THR A 552 22.83 0.69 -0.91
CA THR A 552 21.72 1.61 -1.26
C THR A 552 20.53 1.43 -0.33
N LEU A 553 19.83 2.53 -0.06
CA LEU A 553 18.52 2.54 0.60
C LEU A 553 17.36 2.32 -0.40
N GLY A 554 17.63 1.99 -1.67
CA GLY A 554 16.57 1.65 -2.62
C GLY A 554 15.61 2.83 -2.85
N LEU A 555 14.31 2.59 -2.65
CA LEU A 555 13.26 3.62 -2.81
C LEU A 555 13.27 4.67 -1.69
N TRP A 556 14.08 4.49 -0.64
CA TRP A 556 14.06 5.29 0.59
C TRP A 556 15.29 6.21 0.78
N GLY A 557 16.21 6.29 -0.20
CA GLY A 557 17.51 6.98 -0.10
C GLY A 557 17.62 8.31 -0.84
#